data_AF-A0A9N8CX55-F1
#
_entry.id   AF-A0A9N8CX55-F1
#
_cell.length_a   1.000
_cell.length_b   1.000
_cell.length_c   1.000
_cell.angle_alpha   90.00
_cell.angle_beta   90.00
_cell.angle_gamma   90.00
#
_symmetry.space_group_name_H-M   'P 1'
#
loop_
_entity.id
_entity.type
_entity.pdbx_description
1 polymer ?
#
loop_
_entity_poly.entity_id
_entity_poly.type
_entity_poly.pdbx_seq_one_letter_code
_entity_poly.pdbx_strand_id
1 'polypeptide(L)'
;MLFQDRVIELLKGGQSMSLKAIRDHFESNGIKVPYCTAKDALNQLEQFNVVLLVTVEEGGIRAFGYKLNDNYETGLARQASSSQRHKVRTSKPKKVKSPVVIPEYGPWCQTGEPARLQIMFNELLAKPRAKRIKRGLAV
;
A
#
# COMPACT_ATOMS: atom_id res chain seq x y z
N MET A 1 -3.25 17.59 2.45
CA MET A 1 -4.54 16.98 2.87
C MET A 1 -4.54 15.54 2.39
N LEU A 2 -4.78 14.56 3.26
CA LEU A 2 -4.82 13.15 2.87
C LEU A 2 -6.14 12.84 2.18
N PHE A 3 -6.15 11.81 1.32
CA PHE A 3 -7.38 11.38 0.64
C PHE A 3 -8.51 11.03 1.64
N GLN A 4 -8.14 10.46 2.80
CA GLN A 4 -9.05 10.19 3.92
C GLN A 4 -9.78 11.42 4.44
N ASP A 5 -9.09 12.55 4.55
CA ASP A 5 -9.68 13.79 5.05
C ASP A 5 -10.77 14.28 4.08
N ARG A 6 -10.55 14.13 2.77
CA ARG A 6 -11.54 14.47 1.73
C ARG A 6 -12.75 13.55 1.75
N VAL A 7 -12.55 12.26 2.03
CA VAL A 7 -13.66 11.29 2.19
C VAL A 7 -14.50 11.64 3.41
N ILE A 8 -13.87 12.04 4.52
CA ILE A 8 -14.58 12.53 5.72
C ILE A 8 -15.39 13.79 5.39
N GLU A 9 -14.80 14.76 4.70
CA GLU A 9 -15.51 15.98 4.27
C GLU A 9 -16.72 15.68 3.38
N LEU A 10 -16.61 14.71 2.46
CA LEU A 10 -17.72 14.26 1.64
C LEU A 10 -18.87 13.67 2.50
N LEU A 11 -18.52 12.82 3.47
CA LEU A 11 -19.50 12.13 4.31
C LEU A 11 -20.06 12.98 5.46
N LYS A 12 -19.47 14.15 5.75
CA LYS A 12 -20.03 15.13 6.70
C LYS A 12 -21.41 15.65 6.29
N GLY A 13 -21.77 15.54 5.01
CA GLY A 13 -23.11 15.85 4.52
C GLY A 13 -24.22 14.94 5.06
N GLY A 14 -23.90 13.92 5.87
CA GLY A 14 -24.86 13.04 6.53
C GLY A 14 -25.46 11.97 5.63
N GLN A 15 -25.21 12.03 4.33
CA GLN A 15 -25.61 11.02 3.36
C GLN A 15 -24.68 9.80 3.40
N SER A 16 -25.29 8.63 3.46
CA SER A 16 -24.62 7.36 3.24
C SER A 16 -24.29 7.22 1.75
N MET A 17 -23.05 6.92 1.39
CA MET A 17 -22.64 6.77 0.00
C MET A 17 -21.96 5.42 -0.25
N SER A 18 -22.24 4.79 -1.40
CA SER A 18 -21.49 3.62 -1.82
C SER A 18 -20.05 3.99 -2.21
N LEU A 19 -19.16 3.00 -2.21
CA LEU A 19 -17.79 3.18 -2.71
C LEU A 19 -17.78 3.68 -4.16
N LYS A 20 -18.77 3.27 -4.97
CA LYS A 20 -18.91 3.75 -6.35
C LYS A 20 -19.26 5.23 -6.38
N ALA A 21 -20.29 5.64 -5.64
CA ALA A 21 -20.71 7.03 -5.55
C ALA A 21 -19.59 7.95 -5.02
N ILE A 22 -18.82 7.50 -4.03
CA ILE A 22 -17.67 8.24 -3.52
C ILE A 22 -16.62 8.47 -4.62
N ARG A 23 -16.32 7.44 -5.42
CA ARG A 23 -15.37 7.56 -6.53
C ARG A 23 -15.89 8.48 -7.62
N ASP A 24 -17.14 8.31 -8.03
CA ASP A 24 -17.78 9.12 -9.06
C ASP A 24 -17.77 10.61 -8.66
N HIS A 25 -17.98 10.93 -7.37
CA HIS A 25 -17.86 12.28 -6.84
C HIS A 25 -16.44 12.86 -6.91
N PHE A 26 -15.39 12.06 -6.68
CA PHE A 26 -14.02 12.56 -6.83
C PHE A 26 -13.61 12.68 -8.30
N GLU A 27 -14.06 11.76 -9.14
CA GLU A 27 -13.79 11.78 -10.58
C GLU A 27 -14.48 12.98 -11.26
N SER A 28 -15.71 13.35 -10.84
CA SER A 28 -16.40 14.56 -11.32
C SER A 28 -15.67 15.85 -10.91
N ASN A 29 -14.98 15.85 -9.77
CA ASN A 29 -14.10 16.94 -9.33
C ASN A 29 -12.70 16.89 -9.97
N GLY A 30 -12.49 16.05 -10.99
CA GLY A 30 -11.23 15.94 -11.74
C GLY A 30 -10.14 15.12 -11.04
N ILE A 31 -10.45 14.45 -9.92
CA ILE A 31 -9.50 13.62 -9.18
C ILE A 31 -9.71 12.17 -9.57
N LYS A 32 -8.78 11.60 -10.34
CA LYS A 32 -8.80 10.16 -10.64
C LYS A 32 -8.42 9.36 -9.40
N VAL A 33 -9.36 8.59 -8.88
CA VAL A 33 -9.15 7.73 -7.70
C VAL A 33 -9.24 6.27 -8.10
N PRO A 34 -8.14 5.51 -8.06
CA PRO A 34 -8.16 4.07 -8.27
C PRO A 34 -9.08 3.38 -7.24
N TYR A 35 -9.79 2.34 -7.67
CA TYR A 35 -10.69 1.58 -6.80
C TYR A 35 -10.00 1.09 -5.53
N CYS A 36 -8.81 0.50 -5.66
CA CYS A 36 -8.05 -0.02 -4.53
C CYS A 36 -7.71 1.07 -3.52
N THR A 37 -7.32 2.26 -3.99
CA THR A 37 -6.98 3.40 -3.11
C THR A 37 -8.20 3.88 -2.33
N ALA A 38 -9.37 3.98 -2.98
CA ALA A 38 -10.60 4.36 -2.31
C ALA A 38 -11.03 3.31 -1.28
N LYS A 39 -10.96 2.03 -1.64
CA LYS A 39 -11.27 0.92 -0.74
C LYS A 39 -10.34 0.87 0.48
N ASP A 40 -9.04 1.01 0.27
CA ASP A 40 -8.05 1.02 1.35
C ASP A 40 -8.26 2.21 2.31
N ALA A 41 -8.61 3.38 1.77
CA ALA A 41 -8.93 4.53 2.59
C ALA A 41 -10.15 4.29 3.47
N LEU A 42 -11.23 3.71 2.92
CA LEU A 42 -12.43 3.36 3.68
C LEU A 42 -12.17 2.29 4.73
N ASN A 43 -11.44 1.23 4.39
CA ASN A 43 -11.05 0.18 5.34
C ASN A 43 -10.29 0.76 6.54
N GLN A 44 -9.39 1.72 6.30
CA GLN A 44 -8.67 2.39 7.39
C GLN A 44 -9.61 3.25 8.23
N LEU A 45 -10.52 4.01 7.62
CA LEU A 45 -11.48 4.83 8.36
C LEU A 45 -12.46 3.96 9.18
N GLU A 46 -12.89 2.81 8.65
CA GLU A 46 -13.70 1.81 9.34
C GLU A 46 -12.94 1.19 10.52
N GLN A 47 -11.67 0.82 10.33
CA GLN A 47 -10.82 0.26 11.38
C GLN A 47 -10.71 1.18 12.62
N PHE A 48 -10.73 2.50 12.41
CA PHE A 48 -10.70 3.49 13.50
C PHE A 48 -12.09 3.97 13.93
N ASN A 49 -13.17 3.30 13.50
CA ASN A 49 -14.57 3.67 13.80
C ASN A 49 -14.94 5.10 13.37
N VAL A 50 -14.28 5.65 12.35
CA VAL A 50 -14.59 6.99 11.79
C VAL A 50 -15.83 6.93 10.88
N VAL A 51 -15.97 5.83 10.14
CA VAL A 51 -17.14 5.53 9.29
C VAL A 51 -17.73 4.18 9.67
N LEU A 52 -19.03 4.04 9.43
CA LEU A 52 -19.80 2.83 9.61
C LEU A 52 -20.25 2.29 8.26
N LEU A 53 -20.21 0.97 8.12
CA LEU A 53 -20.79 0.25 6.99
C LEU A 53 -22.31 0.18 7.18
N VAL A 54 -23.06 0.67 6.20
CA VAL A 54 -24.53 0.71 6.21
C VAL A 54 -25.03 0.15 4.89
N THR A 55 -26.18 -0.52 4.89
CA THR A 55 -26.85 -0.91 3.64
C THR A 55 -27.54 0.31 3.03
N VAL A 56 -27.26 0.59 1.75
CA VAL A 56 -27.87 1.67 0.96
C VAL A 56 -28.58 1.05 -0.22
N GLU A 57 -29.77 1.55 -0.56
CA GLU A 57 -30.46 1.14 -1.78
C GLU A 57 -30.08 2.08 -2.93
N GLU A 58 -29.34 1.55 -3.91
CA GLU A 58 -28.98 2.28 -5.13
C GLU A 58 -29.66 1.59 -6.31
N GLY A 59 -30.61 2.28 -6.95
CA GLY A 59 -31.29 1.77 -8.15
C GLY A 59 -32.10 0.48 -7.91
N GLY A 60 -32.66 0.30 -6.71
CA GLY A 60 -33.43 -0.90 -6.34
C GLY A 60 -32.58 -2.11 -5.92
N ILE A 61 -31.25 -1.96 -5.85
CA ILE A 61 -30.32 -3.00 -5.39
C ILE A 61 -29.76 -2.58 -4.03
N ARG A 62 -29.79 -3.50 -3.05
CA ARG A 62 -29.11 -3.29 -1.77
C ARG A 62 -27.60 -3.39 -1.97
N ALA A 63 -26.91 -2.29 -1.71
CA ALA A 63 -25.47 -2.18 -1.75
C ALA A 63 -24.90 -1.83 -0.37
N PHE A 64 -23.61 -2.07 -0.19
CA PHE A 64 -22.89 -1.57 0.97
C PHE A 64 -22.45 -0.13 0.72
N GLY A 65 -22.85 0.76 1.63
CA GLY A 65 -22.42 2.15 1.69
C GLY A 65 -21.75 2.47 3.01
N TYR A 66 -21.18 3.66 3.06
CA TYR A 66 -20.43 4.17 4.20
C TYR A 66 -21.08 5.45 4.67
N LYS A 67 -21.26 5.55 5.99
CA LYS A 67 -21.77 6.74 6.66
C LYS A 67 -20.76 7.21 7.71
N LEU A 68 -20.66 8.51 7.92
CA LEU A 68 -19.87 9.05 9.03
C LEU A 68 -20.46 8.61 10.37
N ASN A 69 -19.61 8.21 11.31
CA ASN A 69 -20.03 7.90 12.67
C ASN A 69 -20.32 9.19 13.46
N ASP A 70 -21.29 9.18 14.37
CA ASP A 70 -21.62 10.34 15.20
C ASP A 70 -20.42 10.76 16.09
N ASN A 71 -19.60 9.79 16.49
CA ASN A 71 -18.39 10.00 17.29
C ASN A 71 -17.09 9.97 16.47
N TYR A 72 -17.15 10.27 15.17
CA TYR A 72 -16.00 10.15 14.25
C TYR A 72 -14.75 10.89 14.72
N GLU A 73 -14.89 12.00 15.46
CA GLU A 73 -13.78 12.78 16.02
C GLU A 73 -12.93 11.95 16.99
N THR A 74 -13.54 11.08 17.78
CA THR A 74 -12.81 10.16 18.69
C THR A 74 -12.03 9.11 17.90
N GLY A 75 -12.58 8.62 16.79
CA GLY A 75 -11.90 7.73 15.86
C GLY A 75 -10.73 8.41 15.15
N LEU A 76 -10.91 9.67 14.75
CA LEU A 76 -9.87 10.48 14.12
C LEU A 76 -8.72 10.78 15.08
N ALA A 77 -9.04 11.10 16.34
CA ALA A 77 -8.05 11.28 17.41
C ALA A 77 -7.26 9.99 17.66
N ARG A 78 -7.93 8.82 17.69
CA ARG A 78 -7.28 7.50 17.79
C ARG A 78 -6.40 7.19 16.57
N GLN A 79 -6.83 7.57 15.37
CA GLN A 79 -6.03 7.40 14.16
C GLN A 79 -4.79 8.30 14.17
N ALA A 80 -4.91 9.52 14.70
CA ALA A 80 -3.81 10.46 14.86
C ALA A 80 -2.81 10.04 15.96
N SER A 81 -3.33 9.50 17.07
CA SER A 81 -2.53 9.01 18.19
C SER A 81 -1.96 7.61 17.96
N SER A 82 -2.52 6.85 17.01
CA SER A 82 -2.00 5.54 16.63
C SER A 82 -0.59 5.70 16.08
N SER A 83 0.36 5.06 16.75
CA SER A 83 1.76 4.93 16.34
C SER A 83 1.92 4.31 14.94
N GLN A 84 0.86 3.83 14.30
CA GLN A 84 0.84 3.44 12.88
C GLN A 84 0.99 4.62 11.91
N ARG A 85 0.48 5.84 12.20
CA ARG A 85 0.83 7.02 11.37
C ARG A 85 2.31 7.38 11.50
N HIS A 86 2.91 7.13 12.67
CA HIS A 86 4.34 7.28 12.90
C HIS A 86 5.16 6.20 12.15
N LYS A 87 4.64 4.97 12.08
CA LYS A 87 5.21 3.90 11.25
C LYS A 87 5.02 4.13 9.76
N VAL A 88 3.96 4.78 9.25
CA VAL A 88 3.85 5.05 7.80
C VAL A 88 4.82 6.14 7.34
N ARG A 89 5.13 7.13 8.21
CA ARG A 89 6.18 8.14 7.94
C ARG A 89 7.61 7.59 8.06
N THR A 90 7.84 6.51 8.82
CA THR A 90 9.17 5.90 9.04
C THR A 90 9.35 4.53 8.39
N SER A 91 8.27 3.91 7.91
CA SER A 91 8.33 2.70 7.12
C SER A 91 8.82 3.12 5.75
N LYS A 92 10.09 2.87 5.50
CA LYS A 92 10.56 2.59 4.14
C LYS A 92 9.52 1.70 3.48
N PRO A 93 9.14 1.95 2.20
CA PRO A 93 8.23 1.07 1.50
C PRO A 93 8.67 -0.35 1.79
N LYS A 94 7.76 -1.20 2.30
CA LYS A 94 8.01 -2.64 2.37
C LYS A 94 8.56 -2.96 0.99
N LYS A 95 9.83 -3.35 0.91
CA LYS A 95 10.41 -3.85 -0.33
C LYS A 95 9.42 -4.92 -0.75
N VAL A 96 8.62 -4.63 -1.78
CA VAL A 96 7.98 -5.66 -2.57
C VAL A 96 9.13 -6.62 -2.79
N LYS A 97 9.00 -7.85 -2.29
CA LYS A 97 9.96 -8.88 -2.67
C LYS A 97 9.86 -8.86 -4.19
N SER A 98 10.84 -8.22 -4.83
CA SER A 98 11.02 -8.28 -6.27
C SER A 98 10.83 -9.75 -6.59
N PRO A 99 9.97 -10.11 -7.57
CA PRO A 99 9.87 -11.50 -7.96
C PRO A 99 11.30 -12.00 -8.07
N VAL A 100 11.61 -13.08 -7.36
CA VAL A 100 12.92 -13.70 -7.46
C VAL A 100 13.01 -14.05 -8.92
N VAL A 101 13.66 -13.17 -9.70
CA VAL A 101 14.09 -13.49 -11.04
C VAL A 101 15.12 -14.55 -10.76
N ILE A 102 14.69 -15.80 -10.81
CA ILE A 102 15.58 -16.93 -10.94
C ILE A 102 16.24 -16.63 -12.28
N PRO A 103 17.52 -16.23 -12.32
CA PRO A 103 18.19 -16.15 -13.60
C PRO A 103 18.03 -17.54 -14.22
N GLU A 104 17.37 -17.61 -15.37
CA GLU A 104 17.42 -18.77 -16.24
C GLU A 104 18.90 -18.89 -16.68
N TYR A 105 19.72 -19.43 -15.79
CA TYR A 105 20.94 -20.08 -16.21
C TYR A 105 20.48 -21.22 -17.11
N GLY A 106 21.03 -21.25 -18.33
CA GLY A 106 20.72 -22.26 -19.34
C GLY A 106 20.86 -23.71 -18.83
N PRO A 107 20.74 -24.73 -19.68
CA PRO A 107 20.38 -26.12 -19.30
C PRO A 107 21.40 -26.86 -18.40
N TRP A 108 22.43 -26.19 -17.90
CA TRP A 108 23.45 -26.69 -16.99
C TRP A 108 23.35 -25.98 -15.64
N CYS A 109 22.40 -26.41 -14.82
CA CYS A 109 22.44 -26.13 -13.39
C CYS A 109 23.59 -26.96 -12.80
N GLN A 110 24.76 -26.36 -12.54
CA GLN A 110 25.76 -27.02 -11.70
C GLN A 110 25.12 -27.27 -10.34
N THR A 111 25.01 -28.55 -9.95
CA THR A 111 24.50 -28.97 -8.64
C THR A 111 25.61 -29.69 -7.88
N GLY A 112 25.60 -29.58 -6.54
CA GLY A 112 26.59 -30.20 -5.67
C GLY A 112 27.83 -29.34 -5.35
N GLU A 113 28.93 -30.00 -4.99
CA GLU A 113 30.23 -29.40 -4.61
C GLU A 113 30.75 -28.30 -5.55
N PRO A 114 30.75 -28.43 -6.89
CA PRO A 114 31.28 -27.38 -7.77
C PRO A 114 30.49 -26.07 -7.70
N ALA A 115 29.15 -26.13 -7.55
CA ALA A 115 28.33 -24.95 -7.36
C ALA A 115 28.57 -24.29 -6.00
N ARG A 116 28.76 -25.09 -4.95
CA ARG A 116 29.11 -24.61 -3.61
C ARG A 116 30.45 -23.87 -3.61
N LEU A 117 31.44 -24.42 -4.30
CA LEU A 117 32.76 -23.79 -4.44
C LEU A 117 32.68 -22.50 -5.25
N GLN A 118 31.87 -22.46 -6.32
CA GLN A 118 31.70 -21.25 -7.13
C GLN A 118 30.98 -20.13 -6.36
N ILE A 119 30.01 -20.46 -5.52
CA ILE A 119 29.37 -19.50 -4.61
C ILE A 119 30.40 -18.96 -3.60
N MET A 120 31.16 -19.83 -2.95
CA MET A 120 32.18 -19.45 -1.99
C MET A 120 33.28 -18.57 -2.62
N PHE A 121 33.69 -18.88 -3.85
CA PHE A 121 34.68 -18.09 -4.58
C PHE A 121 34.14 -16.70 -4.95
N ASN A 122 32.87 -16.61 -5.35
CA ASN A 122 32.21 -15.34 -5.62
C ASN A 122 32.11 -14.46 -4.37
N GLU A 123 31.81 -15.05 -3.22
CA GLU A 123 31.77 -14.34 -1.93
C GLU A 123 33.14 -13.80 -1.52
N LEU A 124 34.19 -14.61 -1.66
CA LEU A 124 35.57 -14.20 -1.37
C LEU A 124 36.02 -13.05 -2.30
N LEU A 125 35.65 -13.10 -3.58
CA LEU A 125 36.00 -12.09 -4.57
C LEU A 125 35.10 -10.85 -4.56
N ALA A 126 33.98 -10.86 -3.85
CA ALA A 126 33.02 -9.75 -3.83
C ALA A 126 33.64 -8.47 -3.27
N LYS A 127 34.38 -8.54 -2.14
CA LYS A 127 35.01 -7.36 -1.52
C LYS A 127 36.16 -6.79 -2.38
N PRO A 128 37.09 -7.60 -2.92
CA PRO A 128 38.09 -7.13 -3.88
C PRO A 128 37.48 -6.52 -5.16
N ARG A 129 36.44 -7.12 -5.74
CA ARG A 129 35.74 -6.58 -6.92
C ARG A 129 35.11 -5.23 -6.63
N ALA A 130 34.36 -5.11 -5.53
CA ALA A 130 33.75 -3.84 -5.13
C ALA A 130 34.80 -2.74 -4.93
N LYS A 131 35.98 -3.08 -4.37
CA LYS A 131 37.10 -2.13 -4.25
C LYS A 131 37.71 -1.74 -5.60
N ARG A 132 37.81 -2.65 -6.59
CA ARG A 132 38.28 -2.31 -7.94
C ARG A 132 37.29 -1.44 -8.70
N ILE A 133 36.00 -1.74 -8.61
CA ILE A 133 34.93 -0.93 -9.23
C ILE A 133 34.94 0.48 -8.65
N LYS A 134 35.03 0.61 -7.32
CA LYS A 134 35.13 1.92 -6.65
C LYS A 134 36.38 2.71 -7.04
N ARG A 135 37.45 2.04 -7.48
CA ARG A 135 38.69 2.65 -7.98
C ARG A 135 38.69 2.86 -9.50
N GLY A 136 37.60 2.54 -10.21
CA GLY A 136 37.50 2.68 -11.66
C GLY A 136 38.35 1.68 -12.46
N LEU A 137 38.86 0.62 -11.81
CA LEU A 137 39.75 -0.38 -12.43
C LEU A 137 38.99 -1.57 -13.04
N ALA A 138 37.68 -1.62 -12.83
CA ALA A 138 36.76 -2.61 -13.40
C ALA A 138 35.36 -1.98 -13.46
N VAL A 139 34.56 -2.38 -14.44
CA VAL A 139 33.17 -1.92 -14.62
C VAL A 139 32.22 -2.73 -13.76
#